data_AF-A0A3N5N1N0-F1
#
_entry.id   AF-A0A3N5N1N0-F1
#
_cell.length_a   1.000
_cell.length_b   1.000
_cell.length_c   1.000
_cell.angle_alpha   90.00
_cell.angle_beta   90.00
_cell.angle_gamma   90.00
#
_symmetry.space_group_name_H-M   'P 1'
#
loop_
_entity.id
_entity.type
_entity.pdbx_description
1 polymer ?
#
loop_
_entity_poly.entity_id
_entity_poly.type
_entity_poly.pdbx_seq_one_letter_code
_entity_poly.pdbx_strand_id
1 'polypeptide(L)'
;MRLTVCRTGGYSEFGLDTGLDYLLAARPRMLGVLLKRVIGNISGPSAAVPDPPRGDLEPDDSASSLEHHVFHMDWGYHTILRLVSSYDFQTVLDIGSGAGEHARFLRHFGKQVFAVDRVAGADYVGDFNTLVLDRQFDVVWCSHVLEHQRNVGAFLEKIFAALKDDGILALTVPCHPRERLIAGHLTVWNAGLLCYNLVLAGFDCSEAKLLQTFELGLIVRKRKAGRAELGHYDPGLAGDELDRLGRFFPFPVSQGCNAEVYEANWGDRYYSFPSASVPGTIAVKSKNVR
;
A
#
# COMPACT_ATOMS: atom_id res chain seq x y z
N MET A 1 15.14 5.10 -7.36
CA MET A 1 14.43 6.39 -7.57
C MET A 1 13.97 6.91 -6.21
N ARG A 2 14.33 8.14 -5.79
CA ARG A 2 13.79 8.75 -4.56
C ARG A 2 12.51 9.49 -4.92
N LEU A 3 11.39 9.11 -4.28
CA LEU A 3 10.10 9.75 -4.53
C LEU A 3 10.05 11.07 -3.78
N THR A 4 9.92 12.17 -4.52
CA THR A 4 9.59 13.47 -3.92
C THR A 4 8.08 13.49 -3.71
N VAL A 5 7.64 13.37 -2.45
CA VAL A 5 6.23 13.57 -2.10
C VAL A 5 5.93 15.06 -2.25
N CYS A 6 5.34 15.44 -3.38
CA CYS A 6 4.97 16.83 -3.65
C CYS A 6 3.62 17.17 -3.01
N ARG A 7 3.67 18.13 -2.09
CA ARG A 7 2.54 18.80 -1.44
C ARG A 7 1.64 19.47 -2.49
N THR A 8 0.34 19.21 -2.48
CA THR A 8 -0.63 20.10 -3.14
C THR A 8 -0.94 21.26 -2.20
N GLY A 9 -0.52 22.48 -2.59
CA GLY A 9 -0.79 23.72 -1.88
C GLY A 9 -2.26 24.15 -1.96
N GLY A 10 -2.68 24.98 -1.00
CA GLY A 10 -4.08 25.25 -0.66
C GLY A 10 -4.72 26.48 -1.31
N TYR A 11 -5.92 26.81 -0.82
CA TYR A 11 -6.51 28.15 -0.82
C TYR A 11 -7.51 28.35 0.35
N SER A 12 -7.27 29.45 1.08
CA SER A 12 -8.12 30.38 1.84
C SER A 12 -9.32 29.93 2.71
N GLU A 13 -9.16 30.22 4.01
CA GLU A 13 -10.08 30.88 4.98
C GLU A 13 -11.60 30.79 4.79
N PHE A 14 -12.27 30.22 5.80
CA PHE A 14 -13.35 30.88 6.54
C PHE A 14 -13.31 30.37 8.00
N GLY A 15 -13.29 31.29 8.96
CA GLY A 15 -13.20 31.00 10.38
C GLY A 15 -14.54 30.57 11.00
N LEU A 16 -14.45 29.87 12.13
CA LEU A 16 -15.06 30.32 13.39
C LEU A 16 -14.46 29.52 14.56
N ASP A 17 -14.37 30.27 15.64
CA ASP A 17 -13.70 30.08 16.92
C ASP A 17 -14.33 28.96 17.78
N THR A 18 -13.52 28.23 18.54
CA THR A 18 -13.69 28.01 20.01
C THR A 18 -12.64 27.03 20.56
N GLY A 19 -11.70 27.62 21.30
CA GLY A 19 -10.81 27.13 22.37
C GLY A 19 -10.62 25.64 22.68
N LEU A 20 -9.36 25.24 22.85
CA LEU A 20 -8.77 25.10 24.21
C LEU A 20 -7.24 25.02 24.12
N ASP A 21 -6.58 25.99 24.76
CA ASP A 21 -5.13 26.02 25.01
C ASP A 21 -4.73 25.00 26.06
N TYR A 22 -3.62 24.28 25.83
CA TYR A 22 -2.67 23.91 26.89
C TYR A 22 -1.23 23.98 26.34
N LEU A 23 -0.51 25.00 26.82
CA LEU A 23 0.94 25.23 26.89
C LEU A 23 1.69 24.00 27.47
N LEU A 24 2.98 23.70 27.34
CA LEU A 24 4.25 24.20 26.77
C LEU A 24 5.21 22.98 26.95
N ALA A 25 6.25 22.70 26.16
CA ALA A 25 7.52 23.41 26.20
C ALA A 25 8.58 22.69 25.32
N ALA A 26 9.64 23.45 25.03
CA ALA A 26 10.99 23.07 24.58
C ALA A 26 11.24 22.97 23.06
N ARG A 27 11.70 24.11 22.50
CA ARG A 27 12.63 24.18 21.36
C ARG A 27 14.05 24.44 21.88
N PRO A 28 15.08 24.06 21.10
CA PRO A 28 16.04 25.08 20.65
C PRO A 28 16.18 25.14 19.12
N ARG A 29 16.57 26.33 18.65
CA ARG A 29 16.94 26.68 17.28
C ARG A 29 18.36 26.18 16.94
N MET A 30 18.59 25.73 15.71
CA MET A 30 19.79 26.03 14.88
C MET A 30 19.37 25.88 13.41
N LEU A 31 19.37 26.95 12.62
CA LEU A 31 20.46 27.49 11.79
C LEU A 31 20.89 26.54 10.66
N GLY A 32 20.74 27.04 9.43
CA GLY A 32 20.56 26.25 8.23
C GLY A 32 21.82 25.71 7.55
N VAL A 33 21.58 25.05 6.42
CA VAL A 33 22.58 24.76 5.40
C VAL A 33 21.93 24.90 4.03
N LEU A 34 22.37 25.95 3.34
CA LEU A 34 22.33 26.12 1.88
C LEU A 34 23.42 25.20 1.30
N LEU A 35 23.12 24.33 0.34
CA LEU A 35 24.18 23.64 -0.42
C LEU A 35 24.05 23.89 -1.92
N LYS A 36 25.19 24.35 -2.46
CA LYS A 36 25.44 24.91 -3.78
C LYS A 36 25.51 23.85 -4.88
N ARG A 37 25.08 24.24 -6.09
CA ARG A 37 25.54 23.69 -7.37
C ARG A 37 27.04 23.93 -7.52
N VAL A 38 27.78 22.92 -7.95
CA VAL A 38 29.16 23.01 -8.43
C VAL A 38 29.13 22.96 -9.94
N ILE A 39 29.59 24.03 -10.60
CA ILE A 39 30.13 23.98 -11.97
C ILE A 39 31.45 24.75 -11.90
N GLY A 40 32.54 24.03 -12.15
CA GLY A 40 33.88 24.61 -12.23
C GLY A 40 34.11 25.22 -13.61
N ASN A 41 34.61 26.46 -13.63
CA ASN A 41 35.23 27.07 -14.80
C ASN A 41 36.75 26.86 -14.72
N ILE A 42 37.36 26.46 -15.84
CA ILE A 42 38.79 26.64 -16.08
C ILE A 42 38.91 27.42 -17.38
N SER A 43 39.58 28.56 -17.31
CA SER A 43 39.96 29.41 -18.44
C SER A 43 41.43 29.20 -18.81
N GLY A 44 41.69 29.24 -20.11
CA GLY A 44 43.03 29.34 -20.71
C GLY A 44 42.90 29.65 -22.21
N PRO A 45 43.67 30.60 -22.78
CA PRO A 45 43.37 31.19 -24.09
C PRO A 45 44.17 30.56 -25.24
N SER A 46 43.63 30.53 -26.46
CA SER A 46 44.44 30.71 -27.69
C SER A 46 43.61 30.82 -28.99
N ALA A 47 44.00 31.80 -29.80
CA ALA A 47 43.99 31.93 -31.27
C ALA A 47 42.72 31.68 -32.10
N ALA A 48 42.38 32.71 -32.90
CA ALA A 48 41.29 32.76 -33.87
C ALA A 48 41.57 31.90 -35.12
N VAL A 49 40.53 31.16 -35.54
CA VAL A 49 40.40 30.49 -36.85
C VAL A 49 39.08 30.96 -37.46
N PRO A 50 39.01 31.32 -38.76
CA PRO A 50 37.77 31.83 -39.37
C PRO A 50 36.75 30.72 -39.61
N ASP A 51 35.47 31.05 -39.35
CA ASP A 51 34.31 30.15 -39.42
C ASP A 51 34.00 29.66 -40.86
N PRO A 52 33.63 28.37 -41.06
CA PRO A 52 32.94 27.91 -42.25
C PRO A 52 31.45 28.35 -42.24
N PRO A 53 30.77 28.37 -43.41
CA PRO A 53 29.45 28.98 -43.54
C PRO A 53 28.42 28.35 -42.60
N ARG A 54 27.67 29.22 -41.91
CA ARG A 54 26.53 28.87 -41.06
C ARG A 54 25.45 28.18 -41.89
N GLY A 55 25.33 26.87 -41.75
CA GLY A 55 24.06 26.19 -41.93
C GLY A 55 23.30 26.33 -40.61
N ASP A 56 22.21 27.09 -40.62
CA ASP A 56 21.28 27.18 -39.50
C ASP A 56 20.58 25.81 -39.34
N LEU A 57 21.24 24.90 -38.64
CA LEU A 57 20.57 23.78 -37.99
C LEU A 57 20.15 24.32 -36.63
N GLU A 58 18.90 24.76 -36.55
CA GLU A 58 18.16 24.89 -35.29
C GLU A 58 18.51 23.68 -34.41
N PRO A 59 18.99 23.87 -33.18
CA PRO A 59 19.19 22.74 -32.28
C PRO A 59 17.84 22.05 -32.12
N ASP A 60 17.82 20.76 -32.42
CA ASP A 60 16.68 19.90 -32.16
C ASP A 60 16.40 19.91 -30.64
N ASP A 61 15.45 20.77 -30.25
CA ASP A 61 14.96 20.95 -28.88
C ASP A 61 14.14 19.74 -28.39
N SER A 62 14.25 18.58 -29.06
CA SER A 62 13.70 17.30 -28.62
C SER A 62 14.48 16.66 -27.47
N ALA A 63 15.00 17.48 -26.53
CA ALA A 63 15.26 17.02 -25.18
C ALA A 63 13.94 16.51 -24.60
N SER A 64 13.67 15.21 -24.80
CA SER A 64 12.44 14.54 -24.44
C SER A 64 12.05 14.96 -23.04
N SER A 65 10.97 15.74 -22.90
CA SER A 65 10.46 16.08 -21.58
C SER A 65 10.08 14.76 -20.92
N LEU A 66 10.89 14.34 -19.94
CA LEU A 66 10.63 13.09 -19.23
C LEU A 66 9.21 13.12 -18.70
N GLU A 67 8.39 12.16 -19.10
CA GLU A 67 6.99 12.11 -18.70
C GLU A 67 6.87 12.12 -17.17
N HIS A 68 5.90 12.90 -16.67
CA HIS A 68 5.63 13.02 -15.24
C HIS A 68 4.35 12.25 -14.90
N HIS A 69 4.51 11.07 -14.31
CA HIS A 69 3.42 10.15 -13.99
C HIS A 69 2.84 10.46 -12.61
N VAL A 70 1.55 10.78 -12.53
CA VAL A 70 0.86 11.10 -11.27
C VAL A 70 -0.16 10.03 -10.91
N PHE A 71 0.02 9.33 -9.81
CA PHE A 71 -0.91 8.32 -9.31
C PHE A 71 -1.75 8.88 -8.16
N HIS A 72 -3.06 8.71 -8.22
CA HIS A 72 -3.99 9.17 -7.18
C HIS A 72 -4.41 7.98 -6.32
N MET A 73 -3.84 7.89 -5.12
CA MET A 73 -4.00 6.77 -4.19
C MET A 73 -4.55 7.26 -2.86
N ASP A 74 -5.85 7.51 -2.84
CA ASP A 74 -6.53 7.87 -1.59
C ASP A 74 -6.55 6.70 -0.61
N TRP A 75 -6.58 5.46 -1.11
CA TRP A 75 -6.63 4.23 -0.32
C TRP A 75 -5.47 3.30 -0.67
N GLY A 76 -5.09 2.43 0.27
CA GLY A 76 -4.00 1.48 0.10
C GLY A 76 -2.61 2.12 0.06
N TYR A 77 -2.46 3.38 0.45
CA TYR A 77 -1.28 4.20 0.13
C TYR A 77 0.01 3.59 0.68
N HIS A 78 0.12 3.41 2.00
CA HIS A 78 1.35 2.88 2.57
C HIS A 78 1.58 1.42 2.19
N THR A 79 0.51 0.64 2.10
CA THR A 79 0.57 -0.80 1.83
C THR A 79 1.07 -1.10 0.42
N ILE A 80 0.56 -0.42 -0.61
CA ILE A 80 1.02 -0.64 -1.99
C ILE A 80 2.47 -0.15 -2.18
N LEU A 81 2.86 0.94 -1.53
CA LEU A 81 4.23 1.44 -1.59
C LEU A 81 5.20 0.47 -0.91
N ARG A 82 4.84 -0.06 0.26
CA ARG A 82 5.62 -1.09 0.97
C ARG A 82 5.70 -2.38 0.16
N LEU A 83 4.59 -2.81 -0.45
CA LEU A 83 4.54 -4.00 -1.30
C LEU A 83 5.56 -3.89 -2.45
N VAL A 84 5.49 -2.83 -3.25
CA VAL A 84 6.39 -2.65 -4.40
C VAL A 84 7.84 -2.41 -3.95
N SER A 85 8.04 -1.75 -2.81
CA SER A 85 9.39 -1.42 -2.33
C SER A 85 10.14 -2.61 -1.72
N SER A 86 9.44 -3.60 -1.15
CA SER A 86 10.07 -4.60 -0.28
C SER A 86 9.88 -6.04 -0.75
N TYR A 87 9.10 -6.27 -1.81
CA TYR A 87 8.82 -7.62 -2.30
C TYR A 87 9.08 -7.71 -3.79
N ASP A 88 9.65 -8.85 -4.19
CA ASP A 88 9.75 -9.25 -5.59
C ASP A 88 8.60 -10.21 -5.94
N PHE A 89 7.95 -9.94 -7.06
CA PHE A 89 6.76 -10.64 -7.55
C PHE A 89 6.45 -10.20 -8.99
N GLN A 90 5.71 -11.01 -9.74
CA GLN A 90 5.37 -10.68 -11.13
C GLN A 90 3.87 -10.57 -11.40
N THR A 91 3.08 -11.49 -10.85
CA THR A 91 1.64 -11.60 -11.11
C THR A 91 0.82 -11.11 -9.91
N VAL A 92 -0.15 -10.24 -10.16
CA VAL A 92 -1.03 -9.66 -9.15
C VAL A 92 -2.49 -9.88 -9.52
N LEU A 93 -3.28 -10.40 -8.59
CA LEU A 93 -4.73 -10.35 -8.64
C LEU A 93 -5.22 -9.12 -7.85
N ASP A 94 -5.81 -8.16 -8.53
CA ASP A 94 -6.35 -6.92 -7.94
C ASP A 94 -7.86 -7.08 -7.73
N ILE A 95 -8.26 -7.39 -6.50
CA ILE A 95 -9.67 -7.64 -6.14
C ILE A 95 -10.36 -6.32 -5.83
N GLY A 96 -11.48 -6.05 -6.50
CA GLY A 96 -12.22 -4.79 -6.36
C GLY A 96 -11.48 -3.62 -7.01
N SER A 97 -10.90 -3.87 -8.19
CA SER A 97 -9.96 -2.95 -8.86
C SER A 97 -10.53 -1.55 -9.18
N GLY A 98 -11.86 -1.39 -9.22
CA GLY A 98 -12.54 -0.12 -9.44
C GLY A 98 -12.06 0.58 -10.72
N ALA A 99 -11.58 1.82 -10.58
CA ALA A 99 -11.07 2.60 -11.71
C ALA A 99 -9.66 2.17 -12.18
N GLY A 100 -9.00 1.23 -11.50
CA GLY A 100 -7.72 0.66 -11.92
C GLY A 100 -6.48 1.50 -11.59
N GLU A 101 -6.56 2.49 -10.68
CA GLU A 101 -5.40 3.32 -10.30
C GLU A 101 -4.27 2.49 -9.66
N HIS A 102 -4.60 1.52 -8.79
CA HIS A 102 -3.61 0.61 -8.20
C HIS A 102 -3.01 -0.32 -9.25
N ALA A 103 -3.83 -0.89 -10.14
CA ALA A 103 -3.37 -1.67 -11.27
C ALA A 103 -2.41 -0.87 -12.17
N ARG A 104 -2.71 0.40 -12.45
CA ARG A 104 -1.86 1.30 -13.24
C ARG A 104 -0.50 1.49 -12.59
N PHE A 105 -0.47 1.70 -11.27
CA PHE A 105 0.78 1.86 -10.52
C PHE A 105 1.62 0.59 -10.51
N LEU A 106 1.01 -0.57 -10.26
CA LEU A 106 1.72 -1.84 -10.28
C LEU A 106 2.29 -2.14 -11.68
N ARG A 107 1.52 -1.89 -12.75
CA ARG A 107 1.98 -2.03 -14.15
C ARG A 107 3.14 -1.08 -14.48
N HIS A 108 3.17 0.11 -13.89
CA HIS A 108 4.30 1.05 -14.03
C HIS A 108 5.61 0.49 -13.46
N PHE A 109 5.56 -0.50 -12.56
CA PHE A 109 6.72 -1.24 -12.08
C PHE A 109 6.85 -2.63 -12.72
N GLY A 110 6.32 -2.79 -13.94
CA GLY A 110 6.48 -4.00 -14.76
C GLY A 110 5.66 -5.21 -14.30
N LYS A 111 4.72 -5.02 -13.36
CA LYS A 111 3.89 -6.11 -12.83
C LYS A 111 2.75 -6.45 -13.80
N GLN A 112 2.44 -7.74 -13.91
CA GLN A 112 1.27 -8.23 -14.63
C GLN A 112 0.07 -8.25 -13.68
N VAL A 113 -0.84 -7.30 -13.87
CA VAL A 113 -2.02 -7.15 -13.00
C VAL A 113 -3.26 -7.64 -13.70
N PHE A 114 -3.98 -8.53 -13.03
CA PHE A 114 -5.27 -9.08 -13.42
C PHE A 114 -6.35 -8.51 -12.50
N ALA A 115 -7.22 -7.69 -13.06
CA ALA A 115 -8.29 -7.01 -12.35
C ALA A 115 -9.49 -7.94 -12.13
N VAL A 116 -10.07 -7.90 -10.93
CA VAL A 116 -11.38 -8.48 -10.60
C VAL A 116 -12.32 -7.36 -10.22
N ASP A 117 -13.43 -7.23 -10.93
CA ASP A 117 -14.49 -6.29 -10.58
C ASP A 117 -15.83 -6.76 -11.16
N ARG A 118 -16.94 -6.22 -10.66
CA ARG A 118 -18.28 -6.46 -11.20
C ARG A 118 -18.56 -5.60 -12.42
N VAL A 119 -17.77 -4.54 -12.64
CA VAL A 119 -17.89 -3.63 -13.78
C VAL A 119 -17.20 -4.22 -15.02
N ALA A 120 -17.75 -3.91 -16.20
CA ALA A 120 -17.15 -4.32 -17.48
C ALA A 120 -15.74 -3.72 -17.66
N GLY A 121 -14.80 -4.52 -18.17
CA GLY A 121 -13.42 -4.11 -18.44
C GLY A 121 -12.36 -4.73 -17.53
N ALA A 122 -12.76 -5.43 -16.47
CA ALA A 122 -11.85 -6.26 -15.67
C ALA A 122 -11.46 -7.56 -16.40
N ASP A 123 -10.31 -8.13 -16.04
CA ASP A 123 -9.85 -9.43 -16.58
C ASP A 123 -10.77 -10.57 -16.11
N TYR A 124 -11.24 -10.50 -14.85
CA TYR A 124 -12.27 -11.38 -14.29
C TYR A 124 -13.51 -10.54 -13.91
N VAL A 125 -14.54 -10.56 -14.77
CA VAL A 125 -15.77 -9.79 -14.54
C VAL A 125 -16.77 -10.60 -13.71
N GLY A 126 -17.03 -10.18 -12.47
CA GLY A 126 -18.03 -10.83 -11.61
C GLY A 126 -17.78 -10.65 -10.12
N ASP A 127 -18.54 -11.38 -9.31
CA ASP A 127 -18.34 -11.46 -7.86
C ASP A 127 -17.15 -12.39 -7.57
N PHE A 128 -16.10 -11.85 -6.93
CA PHE A 128 -14.92 -12.63 -6.55
C PHE A 128 -15.28 -13.91 -5.81
N ASN A 129 -16.33 -13.94 -4.98
CA ASN A 129 -16.71 -15.12 -4.22
C ASN A 129 -17.16 -16.29 -5.10
N THR A 130 -17.76 -16.03 -6.26
CA THR A 130 -18.32 -17.07 -7.16
C THR A 130 -17.51 -17.29 -8.43
N LEU A 131 -16.62 -16.35 -8.79
CA LEU A 131 -15.76 -16.46 -9.97
C LEU A 131 -14.83 -17.69 -9.90
N VAL A 132 -14.62 -18.33 -11.05
CA VAL A 132 -13.60 -19.37 -11.17
C VAL A 132 -12.31 -18.73 -11.65
N LEU A 133 -11.26 -18.85 -10.86
CA LEU A 133 -9.91 -18.44 -11.27
C LEU A 133 -9.23 -19.60 -11.98
N ASP A 134 -8.52 -19.30 -13.06
CA ASP A 134 -7.79 -20.28 -13.88
C ASP A 134 -6.33 -20.48 -13.43
N ARG A 135 -5.86 -19.67 -12.47
CA ARG A 135 -4.47 -19.65 -12.01
C ARG A 135 -4.33 -19.12 -10.58
N GLN A 136 -3.14 -19.30 -10.03
CA GLN A 136 -2.69 -18.67 -8.79
C GLN A 136 -1.72 -17.52 -9.08
N PHE A 137 -1.62 -16.58 -8.13
CA PHE A 137 -0.87 -15.33 -8.27
C PHE A 137 0.23 -15.21 -7.22
N ASP A 138 1.29 -14.48 -7.57
CA ASP A 138 2.37 -14.15 -6.61
C ASP A 138 1.85 -13.19 -5.54
N VAL A 139 0.94 -12.29 -5.91
CA VAL A 139 0.28 -11.34 -5.02
C VAL A 139 -1.22 -11.34 -5.21
N VAL A 140 -1.95 -11.25 -4.11
CA VAL A 140 -3.34 -10.77 -4.09
C VAL A 140 -3.34 -9.39 -3.43
N TRP A 141 -3.81 -8.39 -4.19
CA TRP A 141 -4.05 -7.03 -3.72
C TRP A 141 -5.55 -6.86 -3.44
N CYS A 142 -5.90 -6.40 -2.23
CA CYS A 142 -7.29 -6.29 -1.78
C CYS A 142 -7.45 -5.02 -0.94
N SER A 143 -7.83 -3.90 -1.58
CA SER A 143 -7.91 -2.59 -0.93
C SER A 143 -9.37 -2.16 -0.75
N HIS A 144 -9.84 -2.05 0.50
CA HIS A 144 -11.22 -1.61 0.83
C HIS A 144 -12.30 -2.47 0.16
N VAL A 145 -12.16 -3.79 0.30
CA VAL A 145 -13.12 -4.77 -0.21
C VAL A 145 -13.65 -5.67 0.89
N LEU A 146 -12.81 -6.01 1.88
CA LEU A 146 -13.12 -6.99 2.92
C LEU A 146 -14.32 -6.56 3.77
N GLU A 147 -14.45 -5.27 4.06
CA GLU A 147 -15.53 -4.67 4.83
C GLU A 147 -16.91 -4.82 4.19
N HIS A 148 -16.96 -5.08 2.88
CA HIS A 148 -18.20 -5.28 2.13
C HIS A 148 -18.65 -6.75 2.11
N GLN A 149 -17.83 -7.67 2.64
CA GLN A 149 -18.09 -9.10 2.52
C GLN A 149 -19.05 -9.59 3.60
N ARG A 150 -20.10 -10.30 3.17
CA ARG A 150 -21.07 -10.94 4.09
C ARG A 150 -20.50 -12.18 4.76
N ASN A 151 -19.70 -12.95 4.03
CA ASN A 151 -19.03 -14.15 4.53
C ASN A 151 -17.52 -13.95 4.42
N VAL A 152 -16.93 -13.37 5.46
CA VAL A 152 -15.50 -13.03 5.50
C VAL A 152 -14.63 -14.28 5.45
N GLY A 153 -14.99 -15.34 6.17
CA GLY A 153 -14.23 -16.59 6.20
C GLY A 153 -14.06 -17.18 4.79
N ALA A 154 -15.17 -17.39 4.08
CA ALA A 154 -15.15 -17.93 2.72
C ALA A 154 -14.37 -17.02 1.74
N PHE A 155 -14.48 -15.69 1.89
CA PHE A 155 -13.73 -14.73 1.07
C PHE A 155 -12.21 -14.85 1.31
N LEU A 156 -11.77 -14.91 2.57
CA LEU A 156 -10.36 -15.04 2.93
C LEU A 156 -9.78 -16.40 2.57
N GLU A 157 -10.54 -17.48 2.73
CA GLU A 157 -10.16 -18.83 2.28
C GLU A 157 -9.95 -18.87 0.76
N LYS A 158 -10.81 -18.18 0.00
CA LYS A 158 -10.64 -18.06 -1.45
C LYS A 158 -9.42 -17.23 -1.83
N ILE A 159 -9.13 -16.14 -1.11
CA ILE A 159 -7.86 -15.40 -1.26
C ILE A 159 -6.67 -16.32 -0.99
N PHE A 160 -6.71 -17.11 0.08
CA PHE A 160 -5.67 -18.08 0.40
C PHE A 160 -5.50 -19.10 -0.74
N ALA A 161 -6.58 -19.59 -1.34
CA ALA A 161 -6.53 -20.51 -2.47
C ALA A 161 -5.98 -19.86 -3.77
N ALA A 162 -6.24 -18.57 -3.98
CA ALA A 162 -5.79 -17.81 -5.15
C ALA A 162 -4.30 -17.46 -5.14
N LEU A 163 -3.65 -17.48 -3.97
CA LEU A 163 -2.21 -17.25 -3.85
C LEU A 163 -1.41 -18.51 -4.18
N LYS A 164 -0.25 -18.34 -4.82
CA LYS A 164 0.79 -19.38 -4.88
C LYS A 164 1.34 -19.65 -3.48
N ASP A 165 1.99 -20.79 -3.29
CA ASP A 165 2.75 -21.05 -2.06
C ASP A 165 3.83 -19.98 -1.89
N ASP A 166 3.97 -19.47 -0.66
CA ASP A 166 4.79 -18.29 -0.31
C ASP A 166 4.44 -16.98 -1.06
N GLY A 167 3.29 -16.94 -1.74
CA GLY A 167 2.71 -15.72 -2.31
C GLY A 167 2.32 -14.71 -1.24
N ILE A 168 2.02 -13.47 -1.62
CA ILE A 168 1.83 -12.36 -0.69
C ILE A 168 0.38 -11.85 -0.76
N LEU A 169 -0.29 -11.80 0.37
CA LEU A 169 -1.50 -11.01 0.53
C LEU A 169 -1.11 -9.60 0.99
N ALA A 170 -1.52 -8.59 0.25
CA ALA A 170 -1.48 -7.20 0.67
C ALA A 170 -2.92 -6.65 0.70
N LEU A 171 -3.38 -6.29 1.90
CA LEU A 171 -4.77 -6.00 2.17
C LEU A 171 -4.91 -4.71 2.98
N THR A 172 -5.90 -3.90 2.64
CA THR A 172 -6.28 -2.72 3.45
C THR A 172 -7.77 -2.69 3.74
N VAL A 173 -8.10 -2.18 4.92
CA VAL A 173 -9.47 -1.98 5.40
C VAL A 173 -9.58 -0.62 6.09
N PRO A 174 -10.76 0.00 6.08
CA PRO A 174 -10.96 1.29 6.72
C PRO A 174 -10.91 1.19 8.25
N CYS A 175 -10.43 2.25 8.88
CA CYS A 175 -10.51 2.44 10.33
C CYS A 175 -11.75 3.28 10.64
N HIS A 176 -12.76 2.68 11.27
CA HIS A 176 -13.96 3.37 11.70
C HIS A 176 -14.21 3.15 13.20
N PRO A 177 -14.78 4.14 13.91
CA PRO A 177 -15.34 3.90 15.24
C PRO A 177 -16.38 2.78 15.17
N ARG A 178 -16.38 1.88 16.17
CA ARG A 178 -17.21 0.66 16.16
C ARG A 178 -18.71 0.96 16.17
N GLU A 179 -19.08 2.10 16.75
CA GLU A 179 -20.44 2.62 16.84
C GLU A 179 -20.93 3.28 15.55
N ARG A 180 -20.05 3.49 14.56
CA ARG A 180 -20.39 4.18 13.32
C ARG A 180 -20.94 3.20 12.28
N LEU A 181 -22.23 3.33 11.97
CA LEU A 181 -22.87 2.63 10.87
C LEU A 181 -22.59 3.35 9.54
N ILE A 182 -22.04 2.63 8.56
CA ILE A 182 -21.77 3.14 7.21
C ILE A 182 -22.39 2.18 6.21
N ALA A 183 -23.20 2.70 5.29
CA ALA A 183 -23.84 1.87 4.27
C ALA A 183 -22.80 1.10 3.45
N GLY A 184 -22.98 -0.21 3.32
CA GLY A 184 -22.09 -1.11 2.61
C GLY A 184 -20.91 -1.63 3.44
N HIS A 185 -20.56 -1.02 4.58
CA HIS A 185 -19.49 -1.51 5.46
C HIS A 185 -20.14 -2.43 6.51
N LEU A 186 -20.10 -3.73 6.25
CA LEU A 186 -20.75 -4.75 7.08
C LEU A 186 -19.91 -5.15 8.30
N THR A 187 -18.61 -4.87 8.27
CA THR A 187 -17.66 -5.24 9.33
C THR A 187 -16.70 -4.08 9.62
N VAL A 188 -16.24 -4.00 10.88
CA VAL A 188 -15.21 -3.06 11.33
C VAL A 188 -13.99 -3.84 11.80
N TRP A 189 -12.80 -3.34 11.48
CA TRP A 189 -11.55 -4.07 11.68
C TRP A 189 -10.60 -3.34 12.62
N ASN A 190 -9.90 -4.11 13.45
CA ASN A 190 -8.63 -3.74 14.06
C ASN A 190 -7.59 -4.83 13.73
N ALA A 191 -6.32 -4.58 14.05
CA ALA A 191 -5.23 -5.50 13.72
C ALA A 191 -5.45 -6.92 14.27
N GLY A 192 -5.91 -7.06 15.52
CA GLY A 192 -6.16 -8.38 16.11
C GLY A 192 -7.30 -9.14 15.44
N LEU A 193 -8.44 -8.51 15.18
CA LEU A 193 -9.57 -9.16 14.48
C LEU A 193 -9.20 -9.56 13.06
N LEU A 194 -8.43 -8.70 12.36
CA LEU A 194 -7.96 -8.98 11.01
C LEU A 194 -7.01 -10.18 10.99
N CYS A 195 -5.98 -10.18 11.86
CA CYS A 195 -5.04 -11.30 11.95
C CYS A 195 -5.75 -12.60 12.35
N TYR A 196 -6.69 -12.52 13.29
CA TYR A 196 -7.43 -13.69 13.75
C TYR A 196 -8.23 -14.34 12.62
N ASN A 197 -8.98 -13.55 11.83
CA ASN A 197 -9.71 -14.08 10.68
C ASN A 197 -8.78 -14.65 9.60
N LEU A 198 -7.62 -14.04 9.37
CA LEU A 198 -6.60 -14.57 8.46
C LEU A 198 -6.02 -15.89 8.96
N VAL A 199 -5.74 -16.01 10.26
CA VAL A 199 -5.28 -17.27 10.87
C VAL A 199 -6.30 -18.38 10.70
N LEU A 200 -7.59 -18.09 10.92
CA LEU A 200 -8.66 -19.06 10.68
C LEU A 200 -8.81 -19.44 9.19
N ALA A 201 -8.52 -18.51 8.28
CA ALA A 201 -8.45 -18.78 6.84
C ALA A 201 -7.17 -19.54 6.40
N GLY A 202 -6.28 -19.86 7.34
CA GLY A 202 -5.09 -20.69 7.12
C GLY A 202 -3.76 -19.94 7.03
N PHE A 203 -3.74 -18.61 7.17
CA PHE A 203 -2.50 -17.83 7.16
C PHE A 203 -1.74 -17.94 8.49
N ASP A 204 -0.43 -18.11 8.43
CA ASP A 204 0.46 -17.78 9.54
C ASP A 204 0.81 -16.28 9.48
N CYS A 205 0.26 -15.49 10.41
CA CYS A 205 0.49 -14.05 10.50
C CYS A 205 1.67 -13.66 11.41
N SER A 206 2.47 -14.61 11.91
CA SER A 206 3.56 -14.34 12.87
C SER A 206 4.58 -13.32 12.37
N GLU A 207 4.79 -13.26 11.06
CA GLU A 207 5.67 -12.28 10.39
C GLU A 207 4.90 -11.20 9.60
N ALA A 208 3.58 -11.09 9.78
CA ALA A 208 2.79 -10.10 9.07
C ALA A 208 3.28 -8.69 9.41
N LYS A 209 3.27 -7.82 8.40
CA LYS A 209 3.53 -6.38 8.53
C LYS A 209 2.20 -5.66 8.65
N LEU A 210 2.05 -4.87 9.70
CA LEU A 210 0.84 -4.11 10.01
C LEU A 210 1.17 -2.64 10.19
N LEU A 211 0.31 -1.79 9.62
CA LEU A 211 0.35 -0.37 9.86
C LEU A 211 -1.07 0.21 9.84
N GLN A 212 -1.44 0.87 10.92
CA GLN A 212 -2.64 1.67 11.02
C GLN A 212 -2.29 3.15 10.94
N THR A 213 -2.86 3.85 9.95
CA THR A 213 -2.85 5.31 9.84
C THR A 213 -4.29 5.83 9.77
N PHE A 214 -4.72 6.33 8.61
CA PHE A 214 -6.11 6.63 8.29
C PHE A 214 -6.88 5.37 7.84
N GLU A 215 -6.16 4.29 7.54
CA GLU A 215 -6.64 2.96 7.22
C GLU A 215 -5.74 1.93 7.91
N LEU A 216 -6.17 0.68 8.00
CA LEU A 216 -5.36 -0.44 8.46
C LEU A 216 -4.83 -1.20 7.25
N GLY A 217 -3.51 -1.27 7.13
CA GLY A 217 -2.81 -2.07 6.12
C GLY A 217 -2.14 -3.29 6.72
N LEU A 218 -2.22 -4.41 6.01
CA LEU A 218 -1.57 -5.67 6.35
C LEU A 218 -0.88 -6.26 5.10
N ILE A 219 0.35 -6.76 5.28
CA ILE A 219 1.05 -7.59 4.29
C ILE A 219 1.49 -8.88 4.98
N VAL A 220 1.10 -10.02 4.42
CA VAL A 220 1.43 -11.35 4.95
C VAL A 220 1.78 -12.32 3.82
N ARG A 221 2.70 -13.24 4.08
CA ARG A 221 3.01 -14.34 3.14
C ARG A 221 2.07 -15.51 3.38
N LYS A 222 1.71 -16.22 2.32
CA LYS A 222 0.98 -17.49 2.38
C LYS A 222 1.91 -18.58 2.91
N ARG A 223 2.01 -18.61 4.22
CA ARG A 223 2.51 -19.77 4.98
C ARG A 223 1.31 -20.39 5.69
N LYS A 224 1.24 -21.72 5.68
CA LYS A 224 0.12 -22.44 6.30
C LYS A 224 0.28 -22.40 7.81
N ALA A 225 -0.72 -21.85 8.50
CA ALA A 225 -0.87 -22.11 9.93
C ALA A 225 -1.06 -23.62 10.16
N GLY A 226 -0.51 -24.13 11.26
CA GLY A 226 -0.46 -25.56 11.57
C GLY A 226 -1.85 -26.21 11.57
N ARG A 227 -2.02 -27.27 10.78
CA ARG A 227 -3.31 -27.98 10.62
C ARG A 227 -3.80 -28.63 11.92
N ALA A 228 -2.90 -28.98 12.83
CA ALA A 228 -3.26 -29.58 14.11
C ALA A 228 -3.99 -28.58 15.02
N GLU A 229 -3.61 -27.29 15.04
CA GLU A 229 -4.34 -26.30 15.83
C GLU A 229 -5.63 -25.85 15.16
N LEU A 230 -5.65 -25.69 13.83
CA LEU A 230 -6.85 -25.27 13.10
C LEU A 230 -7.91 -26.38 12.98
N GLY A 231 -7.50 -27.64 12.86
CA GLY A 231 -8.41 -28.79 12.68
C GLY A 231 -9.21 -29.16 13.94
N HIS A 232 -8.83 -28.62 15.11
CA HIS A 232 -9.53 -28.78 16.38
C HIS A 232 -10.11 -27.45 16.89
N TYR A 233 -10.05 -26.40 16.09
CA TYR A 233 -10.54 -25.08 16.46
C TYR A 233 -12.04 -24.99 16.22
N ASP A 234 -12.83 -24.81 17.29
CA ASP A 234 -14.25 -24.54 17.19
C ASP A 234 -14.51 -23.10 17.64
N PRO A 235 -14.76 -22.15 16.71
CA PRO A 235 -15.04 -20.76 17.07
C PRO A 235 -16.31 -20.61 17.95
N GLY A 236 -17.14 -21.65 18.08
CA GLY A 236 -18.28 -21.70 18.99
C GLY A 236 -17.95 -22.13 20.43
N LEU A 237 -16.76 -22.66 20.70
CA LEU A 237 -16.32 -23.04 22.05
C LEU A 237 -15.53 -21.90 22.70
N ALA A 238 -16.20 -21.15 23.57
CA ALA A 238 -15.56 -20.11 24.37
C ALA A 238 -14.56 -20.73 25.37
N GLY A 239 -13.26 -20.48 25.17
CA GLY A 239 -12.18 -20.95 26.05
C GLY A 239 -10.80 -20.45 25.63
N ASP A 240 -9.75 -21.04 26.20
CA ASP A 240 -8.32 -20.70 26.03
C ASP A 240 -7.77 -20.96 24.61
N GLU A 241 -8.64 -21.16 23.62
CA GLU A 241 -8.26 -21.56 22.26
C GLU A 241 -7.53 -20.45 21.51
N LEU A 242 -7.83 -19.17 21.79
CA LEU A 242 -7.10 -18.04 21.20
C LEU A 242 -5.62 -18.06 21.61
N ASP A 243 -5.31 -18.45 22.84
CA ASP A 243 -3.93 -18.48 23.34
C ASP A 243 -3.09 -19.51 22.56
N ARG A 244 -3.71 -20.61 22.08
CA ARG A 244 -3.05 -21.61 21.22
C ARG A 244 -2.71 -21.05 19.83
N LEU A 245 -3.53 -20.12 19.34
CA LEU A 245 -3.32 -19.45 18.06
C LEU A 245 -2.29 -18.33 18.16
N GLY A 246 -1.96 -17.86 19.37
CA GLY A 246 -1.15 -16.65 19.57
C GLY A 246 0.22 -16.67 18.89
N ARG A 247 0.81 -17.85 18.67
CA ARG A 247 2.07 -18.00 17.93
C ARG A 247 1.98 -17.62 16.45
N PHE A 248 0.77 -17.58 15.88
CA PHE A 248 0.52 -17.17 14.51
C PHE A 248 0.20 -15.67 14.39
N PHE A 249 0.31 -14.90 15.48
CA PHE A 249 0.11 -13.45 15.47
C PHE A 249 1.46 -12.74 15.50
N PRO A 250 1.56 -11.54 14.90
CA PRO A 250 2.79 -10.74 14.93
C PRO A 250 2.96 -9.94 16.23
N PHE A 251 2.10 -10.17 17.22
CA PHE A 251 2.09 -9.54 18.53
C PHE A 251 1.44 -10.47 19.56
N PRO A 252 1.69 -10.29 20.87
CA PRO A 252 1.03 -11.07 21.90
C PRO A 252 -0.49 -10.90 21.84
N VAL A 253 -1.21 -12.02 21.87
CA VAL A 253 -2.67 -12.06 21.90
C VAL A 253 -3.11 -13.08 22.95
N SER A 254 -4.18 -12.76 23.65
CA SER A 254 -4.87 -13.69 24.55
C SER A 254 -6.36 -13.37 24.60
N GLN A 255 -7.15 -14.28 25.15
CA GLN A 255 -8.58 -14.06 25.33
C GLN A 255 -8.85 -12.75 26.09
N GLY A 256 -9.69 -11.88 25.51
CA GLY A 256 -10.07 -10.59 26.11
C GLY A 256 -9.03 -9.46 26.04
N CYS A 257 -7.88 -9.67 25.38
CA CYS A 257 -6.86 -8.64 25.23
C CYS A 257 -7.33 -7.44 24.37
N ASN A 258 -6.65 -6.30 24.52
CA ASN A 258 -6.83 -5.18 23.59
C ASN A 258 -6.15 -5.49 22.25
N ALA A 259 -6.96 -5.80 21.24
CA ALA A 259 -6.55 -6.11 19.88
C ALA A 259 -6.25 -4.87 18.99
N GLU A 260 -6.21 -3.67 19.57
CA GLU A 260 -5.91 -2.42 18.87
C GLU A 260 -4.39 -2.17 18.77
N VAL A 261 -3.76 -2.82 17.80
CA VAL A 261 -2.33 -2.67 17.49
C VAL A 261 -2.16 -1.75 16.29
N TYR A 262 -1.46 -0.63 16.48
CA TYR A 262 -1.27 0.37 15.41
C TYR A 262 -0.12 0.04 14.45
N GLU A 263 0.88 -0.72 14.89
CA GLU A 263 2.01 -1.10 14.04
C GLU A 263 2.63 -2.41 14.53
N ALA A 264 2.99 -3.30 13.61
CA ALA A 264 3.81 -4.47 13.89
C ALA A 264 4.67 -4.80 12.67
N ASN A 265 5.97 -5.03 12.85
CA ASN A 265 6.93 -5.41 11.80
C ASN A 265 6.98 -4.49 10.56
N TRP A 266 6.39 -3.29 10.58
CA TRP A 266 6.29 -2.43 9.40
C TRP A 266 7.66 -1.90 8.96
N GLY A 267 8.45 -1.45 9.95
CA GLY A 267 9.72 -0.77 9.75
C GLY A 267 9.53 0.72 9.48
N ASP A 268 10.52 1.33 8.83
CA ASP A 268 10.44 2.74 8.44
C ASP A 268 9.32 3.01 7.41
N ARG A 269 9.18 4.26 6.99
CA ARG A 269 8.24 4.67 5.93
C ARG A 269 8.97 5.25 4.73
N TYR A 270 10.20 4.79 4.51
CA TYR A 270 11.00 5.12 3.35
C TYR A 270 10.89 4.01 2.32
N TYR A 271 10.28 4.33 1.19
CA TYR A 271 10.06 3.38 0.11
C TYR A 271 11.08 3.59 -0.99
N SER A 272 11.88 2.55 -1.25
CA SER A 272 12.79 2.49 -2.38
C SER A 272 12.19 1.59 -3.45
N PHE A 273 11.89 2.16 -4.61
CA PHE A 273 11.23 1.44 -5.69
C PHE A 273 12.23 0.81 -6.68
N PRO A 274 11.88 -0.33 -7.29
CA PRO A 274 12.60 -0.85 -8.44
C PRO A 274 12.51 0.12 -9.62
N SER A 275 13.30 -0.14 -10.67
CA SER A 275 13.20 0.61 -11.91
C SER A 275 11.79 0.52 -12.49
N ALA A 276 11.22 1.65 -12.86
CA ALA A 276 9.94 1.70 -13.57
C ALA A 276 10.08 1.07 -14.97
N SER A 277 8.98 0.52 -15.47
CA SER A 277 8.87 0.01 -16.85
C SER A 277 8.75 1.14 -17.87
N VAL A 278 8.33 2.33 -17.44
CA VAL A 278 8.18 3.53 -18.27
C VAL A 278 9.16 4.61 -17.77
N PRO A 279 9.97 5.23 -18.65
CA PRO A 279 10.83 6.34 -18.27
C PRO A 279 10.01 7.53 -17.74
N GLY A 280 10.54 8.22 -16.74
CA GLY A 280 9.88 9.42 -16.22
C GLY A 280 10.13 9.68 -14.75
N THR A 281 9.45 10.71 -14.26
CA THR A 281 9.32 10.98 -12.82
C THR A 281 7.96 10.49 -12.33
N ILE A 282 7.89 10.09 -11.06
CA ILE A 282 6.64 9.63 -10.44
C ILE A 282 6.27 10.52 -9.25
N ALA A 283 4.99 10.83 -9.15
CA ALA A 283 4.38 11.44 -7.98
C ALA A 283 3.17 10.60 -7.55
N VAL A 284 3.09 10.26 -6.27
CA VAL A 284 1.92 9.60 -5.69
C VAL A 284 1.22 10.60 -4.79
N LYS A 285 -0.02 10.95 -5.13
CA LYS A 285 -0.86 11.89 -4.40
C LYS A 285 -1.94 11.12 -3.65
N SER A 286 -2.26 11.59 -2.45
CA SER A 286 -3.36 11.06 -1.63
C SER A 286 -3.96 12.22 -0.86
N LYS A 287 -5.30 12.31 -0.80
CA LYS A 287 -5.94 13.31 0.06
C LYS A 287 -5.82 12.97 1.56
N ASN A 288 -5.47 11.72 1.87
CA ASN A 288 -5.44 11.18 3.22
C ASN A 288 -4.04 11.27 3.87
N VAL A 289 -3.02 11.65 3.11
CA VAL A 289 -1.65 11.86 3.61
C VAL A 289 -1.37 13.35 3.67
N ARG A 290 -1.05 13.86 4.86
CA ARG A 290 -0.74 15.27 5.12
C ARG A 290 0.75 15.57 4.97
#